data_AF-A0A4R8Q9C8-F1
#
_entry.id   AF-A0A4R8Q9C8-F1
#
_cell.length_a   1.000
_cell.length_b   1.000
_cell.length_c   1.000
_cell.angle_alpha   90.00
_cell.angle_beta   90.00
_cell.angle_gamma   90.00
#
_symmetry.space_group_name_H-M   'P 1'
#
loop_
_entity.id
_entity.type
_entity.pdbx_description
1 polymer ?
#
loop_
_entity_poly.entity_id
_entity_poly.type
_entity_poly.pdbx_seq_one_letter_code
_entity_poly.pdbx_strand_id
1 'polypeptide(L)'
;MPHADHAEPPTPTPPPTINGVHLHVNDDLLAPSEVELLTPSYPTEPLDVLRQRYRAHGYLLLKGLLPREDVLSARESYFTSLAPSGVIKPGTAPREGIFDGAKSPADYPGIGAGSIKGARPGATDEAALFAEAALRAHTEPWYAGSETERGFCNHPALRDFVARFTGWGDEKTLAVKRTLLRNNTPGNDRAIGVHYDQSFMRHGEPTSVLTAWVPMGDVRLEGGGLIYLQDGEGLGAEMEAEFAARAEAEGMSDEEARNAFNANMMSTGFLCEGPAEFGRRYGRKWLVTAYEAGDVVFHTAHMIHASTKNLDPEGRVRLGTDLRFVDKSRPWDTRWDVHYSFNDGL
;
A
#
# COMPACT_ATOMS: atom_id res chain seq x y z
N MET A 1 28.91 37.32 37.92
CA MET A 1 27.72 36.45 37.93
C MET A 1 27.57 35.89 36.52
N PRO A 2 27.97 34.64 36.24
CA PRO A 2 27.63 34.02 34.97
C PRO A 2 26.14 33.66 34.99
N HIS A 3 25.45 33.99 33.89
CA HIS A 3 24.06 33.62 33.66
C HIS A 3 23.96 32.09 33.61
N ALA A 4 23.10 31.54 34.46
CA ALA A 4 22.75 30.13 34.42
C ALA A 4 21.85 29.90 33.20
N ASP A 5 22.34 29.12 32.23
CA ASP A 5 21.52 28.55 31.18
C ASP A 5 20.48 27.64 31.82
N HIS A 6 19.23 28.10 31.85
CA HIS A 6 18.09 27.28 32.18
C HIS A 6 17.86 26.32 31.00
N ALA A 7 18.42 25.11 31.09
CA ALA A 7 18.00 24.02 30.24
C ALA A 7 16.48 23.79 30.46
N GLU A 8 15.70 23.89 29.39
CA GLU A 8 14.28 23.53 29.43
C GLU A 8 14.14 22.08 29.93
N PRO A 9 13.18 21.80 30.82
CA PRO A 9 12.95 20.43 31.27
C PRO A 9 12.60 19.54 30.06
N PRO A 10 13.12 18.31 30.00
CA PRO A 10 12.85 17.42 28.88
C PRO A 10 11.34 17.21 28.73
N THR A 11 10.83 17.46 27.53
CA THR A 11 9.43 17.22 27.17
C THR A 11 9.11 15.76 27.48
N PRO A 12 8.07 15.45 28.27
CA PRO A 12 7.72 14.06 28.58
C PRO A 12 7.43 13.31 27.29
N THR A 13 8.10 12.16 27.11
CA THR A 13 7.86 11.30 25.95
C THR A 13 6.39 10.89 25.91
N PRO A 14 5.69 11.05 24.77
CA PRO A 14 4.30 10.66 24.67
C PRO A 14 4.13 9.16 24.94
N PRO A 15 2.99 8.71 25.48
CA PRO A 15 2.75 7.29 25.70
C PRO A 15 2.82 6.52 24.36
N PRO A 16 3.23 5.24 24.37
CA PRO A 16 3.26 4.42 23.16
C PRO A 16 1.86 4.30 22.55
N THR A 17 1.78 4.40 21.23
CA THR A 17 0.55 4.29 20.45
C THR A 17 -0.14 2.93 20.66
N ILE A 18 0.58 1.83 20.46
CA ILE A 18 0.03 0.47 20.62
C ILE A 18 1.15 -0.53 20.86
N ASN A 19 0.91 -1.55 21.69
CA ASN A 19 1.86 -2.64 21.96
C ASN A 19 3.30 -2.18 22.29
N GLY A 20 3.43 -1.02 22.95
CA GLY A 20 4.73 -0.47 23.36
C GLY A 20 5.51 0.28 22.27
N VAL A 21 4.91 0.52 21.09
CA VAL A 21 5.55 1.26 19.99
C VAL A 21 4.79 2.54 19.63
N HIS A 22 5.50 3.49 19.01
CA HIS A 22 4.95 4.76 18.51
C HIS A 22 4.72 4.67 17.00
N LEU A 23 3.49 4.94 16.54
CA LEU A 23 3.16 4.90 15.12
C LEU A 23 3.08 6.32 14.56
N HIS A 24 4.04 6.67 13.72
CA HIS A 24 4.08 7.96 13.05
C HIS A 24 3.44 7.87 11.67
N VAL A 25 2.59 8.84 11.37
CA VAL A 25 2.02 9.07 10.04
C VAL A 25 2.58 10.38 9.47
N ASN A 26 2.11 10.80 8.30
CA ASN A 26 2.64 11.98 7.60
C ASN A 26 2.57 13.25 8.44
N ASP A 27 1.44 13.46 9.13
CA ASP A 27 1.06 14.68 9.81
C ASP A 27 1.27 14.65 11.34
N ASP A 28 1.27 13.47 11.98
CA ASP A 28 1.41 13.39 13.45
C ASP A 28 1.82 11.98 13.95
N LEU A 29 2.07 11.88 15.26
CA LEU A 29 2.04 10.64 16.03
C LEU A 29 0.57 10.26 16.32
N LEU A 30 0.20 9.01 16.05
CA LEU A 30 -1.13 8.50 16.41
C LEU A 30 -1.21 8.24 17.92
N ALA A 31 -2.28 8.73 18.56
CA ALA A 31 -2.53 8.50 19.98
C ALA A 31 -3.09 7.09 20.23
N PRO A 32 -2.98 6.56 21.46
CA PRO A 32 -3.48 5.21 21.77
C PRO A 32 -4.98 5.01 21.55
N SER A 33 -5.76 6.08 21.70
CA SER A 33 -7.21 6.07 21.45
C SER A 33 -7.57 6.08 19.96
N GLU A 34 -6.61 6.37 19.09
CA GLU A 34 -6.80 6.56 17.65
C GLU A 34 -6.48 5.30 16.84
N VAL A 35 -6.09 4.21 17.52
CA VAL A 35 -5.67 2.96 16.88
C VAL A 35 -6.34 1.73 17.47
N GLU A 36 -6.44 0.69 16.67
CA GLU A 36 -6.91 -0.64 17.07
C GLU A 36 -6.23 -1.70 16.21
N LEU A 37 -6.18 -2.96 16.66
CA LEU A 37 -5.57 -4.02 15.86
C LEU A 37 -6.52 -4.52 14.77
N LEU A 38 -5.99 -4.81 13.59
CA LEU A 38 -6.70 -5.60 12.58
C LEU A 38 -7.02 -6.99 13.14
N THR A 39 -8.18 -7.53 12.77
CA THR A 39 -8.57 -8.89 13.17
C THR A 39 -7.93 -9.91 12.22
N PRO A 40 -7.03 -10.80 12.71
CA PRO A 40 -6.43 -11.82 11.87
C PRO A 40 -7.46 -12.89 11.49
N SER A 41 -7.31 -13.40 10.28
CA SER A 41 -8.08 -14.51 9.73
C SER A 41 -7.14 -15.55 9.13
N TYR A 42 -7.60 -16.78 8.94
CA TYR A 42 -6.77 -17.88 8.45
C TYR A 42 -7.39 -18.56 7.22
N PRO A 43 -6.58 -18.99 6.24
CA PRO A 43 -7.07 -19.68 5.04
C PRO A 43 -7.84 -20.99 5.31
N THR A 44 -7.70 -21.54 6.51
CA THR A 44 -8.40 -22.75 6.98
C THR A 44 -9.82 -22.48 7.48
N GLU A 45 -10.20 -21.23 7.69
CA GLU A 45 -11.56 -20.86 8.07
C GLU A 45 -12.56 -21.06 6.91
N PRO A 46 -13.84 -21.35 7.21
CA PRO A 46 -14.88 -21.42 6.20
C PRO A 46 -15.03 -20.14 5.37
N LEU A 47 -15.19 -20.26 4.05
CA LEU A 47 -15.26 -19.11 3.14
C LEU A 47 -16.45 -18.18 3.42
N ASP A 48 -17.57 -18.70 3.92
CA ASP A 48 -18.73 -17.91 4.33
C ASP A 48 -18.41 -17.00 5.52
N VAL A 49 -17.67 -17.50 6.51
CA VAL A 49 -17.17 -16.71 7.66
C VAL A 49 -16.22 -15.61 7.17
N LEU A 50 -15.27 -15.96 6.30
CA LEU A 50 -14.33 -15.01 5.72
C LEU A 50 -15.06 -13.91 4.92
N ARG A 51 -16.06 -14.28 4.11
CA ARG A 51 -16.88 -13.33 3.34
C ARG A 51 -17.71 -12.44 4.24
N GLN A 52 -18.27 -12.96 5.33
CA GLN A 52 -19.01 -12.16 6.30
C GLN A 52 -18.10 -11.12 6.94
N ARG A 53 -16.89 -11.50 7.38
CA ARG A 53 -15.90 -10.59 7.97
C ARG A 53 -15.47 -9.52 6.98
N TYR A 54 -15.16 -9.91 5.75
CA TYR A 54 -14.81 -8.98 4.67
C TYR A 54 -15.91 -7.96 4.38
N ARG A 55 -17.17 -8.41 4.27
CA ARG A 55 -18.32 -7.51 4.07
C ARG A 55 -18.58 -6.58 5.26
N ALA A 56 -18.33 -7.05 6.48
CA ALA A 56 -18.53 -6.27 7.68
C ALA A 56 -17.49 -5.15 7.83
N HIS A 57 -16.25 -5.39 7.40
CA HIS A 57 -15.14 -4.47 7.67
C HIS A 57 -14.55 -3.78 6.43
N GLY A 58 -14.85 -4.26 5.23
CA GLY A 58 -14.21 -3.80 3.98
C GLY A 58 -12.79 -4.35 3.77
N TYR A 59 -12.25 -5.10 4.72
CA TYR A 59 -10.94 -5.75 4.62
C TYR A 59 -10.98 -7.19 5.17
N LEU A 60 -9.98 -7.99 4.80
CA LEU A 60 -9.71 -9.30 5.36
C LEU A 60 -8.20 -9.55 5.43
N LEU A 61 -7.64 -9.54 6.64
CA LEU A 61 -6.25 -9.94 6.89
C LEU A 61 -6.18 -11.47 6.95
N LEU A 62 -5.58 -12.11 5.95
CA LEU A 62 -5.29 -13.54 5.97
C LEU A 62 -3.83 -13.81 6.29
N LYS A 63 -3.62 -14.51 7.40
CA LYS A 63 -2.30 -14.89 7.87
C LYS A 63 -1.81 -16.14 7.13
N GLY A 64 -0.61 -16.06 6.55
CA GLY A 64 0.05 -17.21 5.90
C GLY A 64 -0.72 -17.82 4.72
N LEU A 65 -1.35 -17.01 3.88
CA LEU A 65 -1.98 -17.49 2.63
C LEU A 65 -0.93 -17.96 1.61
N LEU A 66 0.18 -17.24 1.50
CA LEU A 66 1.28 -17.55 0.59
C LEU A 66 2.38 -18.33 1.32
N PRO A 67 3.07 -19.27 0.65
CA PRO A 67 4.27 -19.89 1.20
C PRO A 67 5.33 -18.82 1.51
N ARG A 68 5.78 -18.80 2.76
CA ARG A 68 6.75 -17.80 3.25
C ARG A 68 8.01 -17.72 2.38
N GLU A 69 8.55 -18.85 1.97
CA GLU A 69 9.79 -18.89 1.17
C GLU A 69 9.61 -18.29 -0.23
N ASP A 70 8.44 -18.43 -0.84
CA ASP A 70 8.18 -17.83 -2.16
C ASP A 70 8.17 -16.30 -2.05
N VAL A 71 7.58 -15.76 -0.98
CA VAL A 71 7.57 -14.33 -0.66
C VAL A 71 8.99 -13.82 -0.39
N LEU A 72 9.77 -14.52 0.43
CA LEU A 72 11.14 -14.13 0.76
C LEU A 72 12.11 -14.25 -0.42
N SER A 73 11.91 -15.24 -1.30
CA SER A 73 12.69 -15.38 -2.54
C SER A 73 12.42 -14.23 -3.51
N ALA A 74 11.15 -13.84 -3.67
CA ALA A 74 10.79 -12.68 -4.47
C ALA A 74 11.35 -11.37 -3.88
N ARG A 75 11.33 -11.22 -2.54
CA ARG A 75 11.98 -10.10 -1.84
C ARG A 75 13.50 -10.05 -2.13
N GLU A 76 14.16 -11.20 -2.08
CA GLU A 76 15.59 -11.32 -2.37
C GLU A 76 15.91 -10.94 -3.83
N SER A 77 15.11 -11.40 -4.80
CA SER A 77 15.25 -11.00 -6.21
C SER A 77 15.10 -9.49 -6.40
N TYR A 78 14.12 -8.87 -5.73
CA TYR A 78 13.93 -7.42 -5.77
C TYR A 78 15.17 -6.67 -5.29
N PHE A 79 15.65 -6.93 -4.07
CA PHE A 79 16.80 -6.20 -3.52
C PHE A 79 18.12 -6.55 -4.21
N THR A 80 18.25 -7.74 -4.79
CA THR A 80 19.38 -8.08 -5.65
C THR A 80 19.38 -7.21 -6.91
N SER A 81 18.22 -7.01 -7.53
CA SER A 81 18.10 -6.14 -8.72
C SER A 81 18.40 -4.66 -8.42
N LEU A 82 18.19 -4.23 -7.16
CA LEU A 82 18.45 -2.88 -6.68
C LEU A 82 19.87 -2.67 -6.16
N ALA A 83 20.67 -3.72 -5.99
CA ALA A 83 22.01 -3.64 -5.42
C ALA A 83 22.91 -2.55 -6.07
N PRO A 84 22.87 -2.31 -7.40
CA PRO A 84 23.65 -1.23 -8.03
C PRO A 84 23.31 0.19 -7.55
N SER A 85 22.11 0.43 -6.98
CA SER A 85 21.73 1.74 -6.45
C SER A 85 22.32 2.04 -5.06
N GLY A 86 22.92 1.03 -4.40
CA GLY A 86 23.46 1.17 -3.05
C GLY A 86 22.42 1.29 -1.95
N VAL A 87 21.14 0.98 -2.22
CA VAL A 87 20.04 1.08 -1.23
C VAL A 87 20.23 0.13 -0.04
N ILE A 88 20.90 -1.01 -0.25
CA ILE A 88 21.12 -2.03 0.78
C ILE A 88 22.48 -1.83 1.45
N LYS A 89 22.48 -1.90 2.79
CA LYS A 89 23.67 -1.82 3.63
C LYS A 89 24.70 -2.88 3.23
N PRO A 90 25.95 -2.49 2.91
CA PRO A 90 27.02 -3.44 2.60
C PRO A 90 27.21 -4.49 3.72
N GLY A 91 27.36 -5.76 3.33
CA GLY A 91 27.55 -6.87 4.26
C GLY A 91 26.25 -7.46 4.85
N THR A 92 25.08 -6.99 4.44
CA THR A 92 23.78 -7.60 4.77
C THR A 92 23.24 -8.41 3.59
N ALA A 93 22.37 -9.39 3.86
CA ALA A 93 21.78 -10.17 2.78
C ALA A 93 20.66 -9.37 2.07
N PRO A 94 20.54 -9.43 0.72
CA PRO A 94 19.44 -8.76 0.01
C PRO A 94 18.06 -9.13 0.54
N ARG A 95 17.88 -10.39 0.94
CA ARG A 95 16.65 -10.89 1.58
C ARG A 95 16.25 -10.11 2.84
N GLU A 96 17.21 -9.61 3.61
CA GLU A 96 16.91 -8.82 4.81
C GLU A 96 16.40 -7.42 4.45
N GLY A 97 16.91 -6.85 3.35
CA GLY A 97 16.53 -5.54 2.86
C GLY A 97 16.87 -4.41 3.85
N ILE A 98 18.05 -4.48 4.48
CA ILE A 98 18.51 -3.47 5.44
C ILE A 98 18.99 -2.24 4.67
N PHE A 99 18.41 -1.07 4.95
CA PHE A 99 18.78 0.20 4.33
C PHE A 99 20.20 0.61 4.72
N ASP A 100 20.97 1.15 3.77
CA ASP A 100 22.26 1.75 4.06
C ASP A 100 22.06 3.13 4.73
N GLY A 101 22.20 3.18 6.05
CA GLY A 101 22.08 4.42 6.83
C GLY A 101 23.14 5.49 6.51
N ALA A 102 24.16 5.19 5.70
CA ALA A 102 25.08 6.20 5.16
C ALA A 102 24.49 6.96 3.95
N LYS A 103 23.39 6.47 3.38
CA LYS A 103 22.70 7.06 2.24
C LYS A 103 21.52 7.94 2.67
N SER A 104 21.13 8.87 1.81
CA SER A 104 19.96 9.73 2.04
C SER A 104 18.67 8.98 1.68
N PRO A 105 17.68 8.86 2.58
CA PRO A 105 16.38 8.26 2.24
C PRO A 105 15.65 8.96 1.08
N ALA A 106 15.93 10.24 0.84
CA ALA A 106 15.37 11.01 -0.26
C ALA A 106 15.78 10.51 -1.65
N ASP A 107 16.91 9.81 -1.76
CA ASP A 107 17.35 9.19 -3.01
C ASP A 107 16.56 7.90 -3.35
N TYR A 108 15.80 7.37 -2.40
CA TYR A 108 15.07 6.10 -2.51
C TYR A 108 13.58 6.27 -2.18
N PRO A 109 12.84 7.10 -2.95
CA PRO A 109 11.43 7.33 -2.68
C PRO A 109 10.58 6.08 -2.90
N GLY A 110 9.39 6.05 -2.33
CA GLY A 110 8.40 5.03 -2.66
C GLY A 110 7.94 5.17 -4.11
N ILE A 111 7.75 4.03 -4.80
CA ILE A 111 7.30 3.96 -6.20
C ILE A 111 5.78 3.68 -6.27
N GLY A 112 5.10 4.22 -7.29
CA GLY A 112 3.69 3.91 -7.65
C GLY A 112 2.73 5.12 -7.63
N ALA A 113 1.42 4.88 -7.71
CA ALA A 113 0.40 5.94 -7.77
C ALA A 113 0.49 6.89 -6.56
N GLY A 114 0.34 8.19 -6.81
CA GLY A 114 0.50 9.27 -5.83
C GLY A 114 1.94 9.75 -5.59
N SER A 115 2.94 9.09 -6.19
CA SER A 115 4.30 9.65 -6.27
C SER A 115 4.24 10.94 -7.08
N ILE A 116 4.79 12.03 -6.53
CA ILE A 116 4.69 13.41 -7.04
C ILE A 116 4.76 13.45 -8.57
N LYS A 117 3.80 14.11 -9.24
CA LYS A 117 3.89 14.46 -10.68
C LYS A 117 5.22 15.16 -10.92
N GLY A 118 6.14 14.52 -11.62
CA GLY A 118 7.50 15.03 -11.84
C GLY A 118 8.60 14.46 -10.94
N ALA A 119 8.30 13.47 -10.08
CA ALA A 119 9.32 12.65 -9.45
C ALA A 119 9.97 11.75 -10.51
N ARG A 120 10.90 12.31 -11.29
CA ARG A 120 12.14 11.58 -11.53
C ARG A 120 12.91 11.64 -10.21
N PRO A 121 13.11 10.53 -9.49
CA PRO A 121 14.12 10.49 -8.45
C PRO A 121 15.46 10.60 -9.17
N GLY A 122 16.23 11.64 -8.88
CA GLY A 122 17.47 11.87 -9.60
C GLY A 122 18.07 13.25 -9.41
N ALA A 123 18.11 13.77 -8.19
CA ALA A 123 19.09 14.83 -7.89
C ALA A 123 20.53 14.25 -7.89
N THR A 124 20.64 12.92 -7.85
CA THR A 124 21.86 12.11 -7.77
C THR A 124 21.78 10.94 -8.76
N ASP A 125 22.93 10.37 -9.11
CA ASP A 125 23.02 9.20 -9.99
C ASP A 125 22.40 7.96 -9.32
N GLU A 126 22.54 7.82 -8.00
CA GLU A 126 21.95 6.73 -7.21
C GLU A 126 20.43 6.70 -7.26
N ALA A 127 19.78 7.87 -7.15
CA ALA A 127 18.33 7.97 -7.21
C ALA A 127 17.78 7.58 -8.59
N ALA A 128 18.49 7.94 -9.66
CA ALA A 128 18.14 7.54 -11.02
C ALA A 128 18.26 6.01 -11.22
N LEU A 129 19.37 5.42 -10.77
CA LEU A 129 19.58 3.97 -10.80
C LEU A 129 18.52 3.21 -10.00
N PHE A 130 18.16 3.74 -8.82
CA PHE A 130 17.11 3.17 -7.99
C PHE A 130 15.75 3.21 -8.71
N ALA A 131 15.36 4.36 -9.25
CA ALA A 131 14.08 4.53 -9.93
C ALA A 131 13.94 3.62 -11.16
N GLU A 132 15.00 3.52 -11.96
CA GLU A 132 15.03 2.64 -13.14
C GLU A 132 14.92 1.17 -12.74
N ALA A 133 15.71 0.73 -11.75
CA ALA A 133 15.69 -0.66 -11.30
C ALA A 133 14.34 -1.02 -10.63
N ALA A 134 13.76 -0.12 -9.82
CA ALA A 134 12.46 -0.31 -9.20
C ALA A 134 11.32 -0.33 -10.22
N LEU A 135 11.40 0.49 -11.28
CA LEU A 135 10.46 0.42 -12.39
C LEU A 135 10.58 -0.92 -13.13
N ARG A 136 11.81 -1.30 -13.52
CA ARG A 136 12.08 -2.56 -14.22
C ARG A 136 11.59 -3.78 -13.45
N ALA A 137 11.68 -3.77 -12.12
CA ALA A 137 11.18 -4.85 -11.26
C ALA A 137 9.70 -5.21 -11.53
N HIS A 138 8.88 -4.27 -11.99
CA HIS A 138 7.47 -4.51 -12.32
C HIS A 138 7.26 -5.43 -13.54
N THR A 139 8.30 -5.65 -14.35
CA THR A 139 8.27 -6.48 -15.55
C THR A 139 9.30 -7.61 -15.53
N GLU A 140 10.07 -7.76 -14.46
CA GLU A 140 11.05 -8.84 -14.34
C GLU A 140 10.34 -10.21 -14.29
N PRO A 141 10.91 -11.26 -14.91
CA PRO A 141 10.29 -12.59 -14.97
C PRO A 141 9.91 -13.17 -13.61
N TRP A 142 10.73 -12.97 -12.57
CA TRP A 142 10.45 -13.45 -11.21
C TRP A 142 9.20 -12.81 -10.59
N TYR A 143 8.82 -11.62 -11.04
CA TYR A 143 7.71 -10.85 -10.50
C TYR A 143 6.46 -10.93 -11.39
N ALA A 144 6.58 -10.48 -12.64
CA ALA A 144 5.48 -10.41 -13.61
C ALA A 144 5.24 -11.74 -14.33
N GLY A 145 6.24 -12.59 -14.42
CA GLY A 145 6.22 -13.82 -15.21
C GLY A 145 6.75 -13.60 -16.62
N SER A 146 6.99 -14.72 -17.29
CA SER A 146 7.41 -14.79 -18.69
C SER A 146 6.71 -15.98 -19.36
N GLU A 147 7.07 -16.28 -20.61
CA GLU A 147 6.58 -17.49 -21.29
C GLU A 147 7.02 -18.79 -20.60
N THR A 148 8.14 -18.75 -19.86
CA THR A 148 8.76 -19.93 -19.26
C THR A 148 8.74 -19.94 -17.73
N GLU A 149 8.48 -18.79 -17.11
CA GLU A 149 8.51 -18.63 -15.65
C GLU A 149 7.22 -18.02 -15.14
N ARG A 150 6.72 -18.56 -14.02
CA ARG A 150 5.60 -17.96 -13.30
C ARG A 150 6.13 -16.86 -12.39
N GLY A 151 5.68 -15.64 -12.62
CA GLY A 151 5.97 -14.52 -11.73
C GLY A 151 5.19 -14.61 -10.42
N PHE A 152 5.76 -14.02 -9.37
CA PHE A 152 5.15 -13.92 -8.05
C PHE A 152 3.74 -13.32 -8.05
N CYS A 153 3.46 -12.32 -8.89
CA CYS A 153 2.13 -11.71 -9.03
C CYS A 153 1.05 -12.70 -9.49
N ASN A 154 1.47 -13.80 -10.13
CA ASN A 154 0.60 -14.84 -10.68
C ASN A 154 0.62 -16.11 -9.83
N HIS A 155 0.91 -15.98 -8.53
CA HIS A 155 1.01 -17.11 -7.60
C HIS A 155 -0.31 -17.90 -7.53
N PRO A 156 -0.28 -19.24 -7.71
CA PRO A 156 -1.49 -20.06 -7.79
C PRO A 156 -2.31 -20.00 -6.50
N ALA A 157 -1.67 -20.09 -5.33
CA ALA A 157 -2.39 -20.04 -4.05
C ALA A 157 -3.21 -18.74 -3.87
N LEU A 158 -2.71 -17.60 -4.35
CA LEU A 158 -3.42 -16.33 -4.29
C LEU A 158 -4.60 -16.34 -5.27
N ARG A 159 -4.34 -16.69 -6.53
CA ARG A 159 -5.38 -16.72 -7.57
C ARG A 159 -6.50 -17.70 -7.22
N ASP A 160 -6.16 -18.90 -6.76
CA ASP A 160 -7.11 -19.94 -6.38
C ASP A 160 -7.93 -19.55 -5.15
N PHE A 161 -7.31 -18.85 -4.18
CA PHE A 161 -8.05 -18.28 -3.06
C PHE A 161 -9.03 -17.21 -3.54
N VAL A 162 -8.59 -16.26 -4.37
CA VAL A 162 -9.46 -15.21 -4.91
C VAL A 162 -10.63 -15.81 -5.68
N ALA A 163 -10.39 -16.72 -6.61
CA ALA A 163 -11.43 -17.34 -7.43
C ALA A 163 -12.52 -18.02 -6.59
N ARG A 164 -12.12 -18.73 -5.53
CA ARG A 164 -13.05 -19.36 -4.58
C ARG A 164 -13.71 -18.35 -3.66
N PHE A 165 -12.97 -17.40 -3.13
CA PHE A 165 -13.44 -16.40 -2.17
C PHE A 165 -14.50 -15.49 -2.79
N THR A 166 -14.28 -14.99 -3.99
CA THR A 166 -15.24 -14.13 -4.70
C THR A 166 -16.41 -14.90 -5.29
N GLY A 167 -16.22 -16.20 -5.58
CA GLY A 167 -17.18 -17.01 -6.29
C GLY A 167 -17.22 -16.76 -7.80
N TRP A 168 -16.27 -15.98 -8.33
CA TRP A 168 -16.13 -15.77 -9.78
C TRP A 168 -15.71 -17.04 -10.51
N GLY A 169 -14.97 -17.92 -9.82
CA GLY A 169 -14.37 -19.11 -10.41
C GLY A 169 -13.13 -18.78 -11.27
N ASP A 170 -12.41 -19.82 -11.68
CA ASP A 170 -11.14 -19.69 -12.37
C ASP A 170 -11.25 -18.99 -13.74
N GLU A 171 -12.32 -19.29 -14.48
CA GLU A 171 -12.48 -18.78 -15.84
C GLU A 171 -12.69 -17.27 -15.89
N LYS A 172 -13.32 -16.70 -14.86
CA LYS A 172 -13.68 -15.28 -14.79
C LYS A 172 -12.67 -14.43 -14.03
N THR A 173 -11.93 -15.04 -13.11
CA THR A 173 -10.93 -14.34 -12.30
C THR A 173 -9.73 -13.96 -13.15
N LEU A 174 -9.56 -12.66 -13.39
CA LEU A 174 -8.42 -12.07 -14.08
C LEU A 174 -7.54 -11.32 -13.07
N ALA A 175 -6.26 -11.66 -13.04
CA ALA A 175 -5.25 -10.83 -12.37
C ALA A 175 -4.88 -9.67 -13.30
N VAL A 176 -5.02 -8.45 -12.81
CA VAL A 176 -4.74 -7.23 -13.58
C VAL A 176 -3.23 -7.08 -13.76
N LYS A 177 -2.81 -6.74 -14.98
CA LYS A 177 -1.40 -6.66 -15.37
C LYS A 177 -0.65 -5.52 -14.66
N ARG A 178 -1.32 -4.38 -14.43
CA ARG A 178 -0.76 -3.28 -13.62
C ARG A 178 -0.75 -3.67 -12.16
N THR A 179 0.46 -3.86 -11.63
CA THR A 179 0.72 -4.05 -10.20
C THR A 179 1.53 -2.88 -9.68
N LEU A 180 1.53 -2.64 -8.37
CA LEU A 180 2.34 -1.60 -7.75
C LEU A 180 3.25 -2.24 -6.71
N LEU A 181 4.54 -2.33 -7.02
CA LEU A 181 5.58 -2.84 -6.14
C LEU A 181 6.23 -1.66 -5.41
N ARG A 182 5.94 -1.54 -4.11
CA ARG A 182 6.21 -0.33 -3.33
C ARG A 182 7.16 -0.59 -2.18
N ASN A 183 8.31 0.06 -2.21
CA ASN A 183 9.22 0.17 -1.09
C ASN A 183 8.89 1.39 -0.21
N ASN A 184 9.27 1.31 1.07
CA ASN A 184 9.35 2.46 1.97
C ASN A 184 10.62 2.33 2.81
N THR A 185 11.55 3.26 2.64
CA THR A 185 12.85 3.26 3.33
C THR A 185 12.74 3.88 4.73
N PRO A 186 13.47 3.37 5.73
CA PRO A 186 13.52 3.99 7.05
C PRO A 186 13.97 5.45 6.98
N GLY A 187 13.28 6.31 7.73
CA GLY A 187 13.60 7.74 7.78
C GLY A 187 13.12 8.55 6.57
N ASN A 188 12.39 7.95 5.62
CA ASN A 188 11.65 8.70 4.62
C ASN A 188 10.52 9.49 5.31
N ASP A 189 10.40 10.78 5.00
CA ASP A 189 9.45 11.69 5.63
C ASP A 189 8.03 11.55 5.07
N ARG A 190 7.83 10.78 4.01
CA ARG A 190 6.53 10.60 3.35
C ARG A 190 6.12 9.13 3.22
N ALA A 191 5.04 8.79 3.89
CA ALA A 191 4.26 7.59 3.67
C ALA A 191 3.12 7.87 2.66
N ILE A 192 2.47 6.82 2.16
CA ILE A 192 1.29 6.96 1.31
C ILE A 192 0.14 7.56 2.12
N GLY A 193 -0.46 8.63 1.58
CA GLY A 193 -1.58 9.36 2.16
C GLY A 193 -2.89 8.56 2.12
N VAL A 194 -3.95 9.20 2.63
CA VAL A 194 -5.28 8.59 2.77
C VAL A 194 -5.98 8.52 1.42
N HIS A 195 -6.42 7.32 1.04
CA HIS A 195 -7.15 7.08 -0.21
C HIS A 195 -7.98 5.80 -0.15
N TYR A 196 -8.72 5.52 -1.21
CA TYR A 196 -9.33 4.23 -1.53
C TYR A 196 -9.05 3.90 -3.00
N ASP A 197 -9.03 2.62 -3.37
CA ASP A 197 -8.57 2.18 -4.69
C ASP A 197 -9.51 2.59 -5.84
N GLN A 198 -10.82 2.70 -5.57
CA GLN A 198 -11.82 3.13 -6.55
C GLN A 198 -11.44 4.47 -7.17
N SER A 199 -10.70 5.33 -6.47
CA SER A 199 -10.32 6.63 -6.99
C SER A 199 -9.44 6.57 -8.24
N PHE A 200 -8.71 5.48 -8.41
CA PHE A 200 -7.83 5.27 -9.57
C PHE A 200 -8.46 4.35 -10.63
N MET A 201 -9.48 3.56 -10.25
CA MET A 201 -10.10 2.52 -11.08
C MET A 201 -11.56 2.82 -11.47
N ARG A 202 -11.96 4.11 -11.52
CA ARG A 202 -13.35 4.53 -11.76
C ARG A 202 -14.01 4.07 -13.06
N HIS A 203 -13.28 3.54 -14.03
CA HIS A 203 -13.90 2.98 -15.25
C HIS A 203 -14.38 1.54 -15.04
N GLY A 204 -14.05 0.92 -13.91
CA GLY A 204 -14.55 -0.39 -13.50
C GLY A 204 -15.65 -0.28 -12.46
N GLU A 205 -16.51 -1.29 -12.42
CA GLU A 205 -17.48 -1.44 -11.33
C GLU A 205 -16.73 -1.77 -10.02
N PRO A 206 -16.97 -1.02 -8.91
CA PRO A 206 -16.27 -1.27 -7.65
C PRO A 206 -16.42 -2.71 -7.13
N THR A 207 -17.59 -3.30 -7.35
CA THR A 207 -17.90 -4.68 -6.93
C THR A 207 -17.16 -5.76 -7.74
N SER A 208 -16.57 -5.37 -8.85
CA SER A 208 -15.88 -6.26 -9.78
C SER A 208 -14.38 -6.25 -9.55
N VAL A 209 -13.88 -5.55 -8.52
CA VAL A 209 -12.46 -5.43 -8.18
C VAL A 209 -12.22 -5.91 -6.74
N LEU A 210 -11.17 -6.70 -6.55
CA LEU A 210 -10.63 -7.09 -5.25
C LEU A 210 -9.13 -6.75 -5.24
N THR A 211 -8.70 -5.91 -4.30
CA THR A 211 -7.28 -5.63 -4.09
C THR A 211 -6.71 -6.57 -3.04
N ALA A 212 -5.52 -7.11 -3.31
CA ALA A 212 -4.71 -7.91 -2.41
C ALA A 212 -3.37 -7.19 -2.20
N TRP A 213 -3.15 -6.68 -1.00
CA TRP A 213 -1.84 -6.19 -0.59
C TRP A 213 -1.03 -7.32 0.02
N VAL A 214 0.17 -7.55 -0.50
CA VAL A 214 1.07 -8.61 -0.07
C VAL A 214 2.37 -8.01 0.48
N PRO A 215 2.63 -8.07 1.80
CA PRO A 215 3.93 -7.72 2.36
C PRO A 215 5.00 -8.69 1.86
N MET A 216 6.02 -8.16 1.20
CA MET A 216 7.14 -8.94 0.68
C MET A 216 8.24 -9.02 1.73
N GLY A 217 7.97 -9.70 2.83
CA GLY A 217 8.82 -9.72 4.02
C GLY A 217 8.03 -9.44 5.29
N ASP A 218 8.66 -9.65 6.45
CA ASP A 218 8.08 -9.24 7.72
C ASP A 218 8.10 -7.71 7.85
N VAL A 219 7.04 -7.15 8.42
CA VAL A 219 6.89 -5.71 8.67
C VAL A 219 6.46 -5.53 10.12
N ARG A 220 7.31 -4.91 10.94
CA ARG A 220 6.98 -4.56 12.33
C ARG A 220 5.84 -3.53 12.36
N LEU A 221 5.21 -3.34 13.51
CA LEU A 221 4.15 -2.35 13.69
C LEU A 221 4.62 -0.93 13.30
N GLU A 222 5.82 -0.57 13.73
CA GLU A 222 6.53 0.67 13.43
C GLU A 222 7.29 0.66 12.08
N GLY A 223 7.16 -0.42 11.30
CA GLY A 223 7.88 -0.64 10.04
C GLY A 223 7.20 -0.07 8.80
N GLY A 224 6.19 0.79 8.94
CA GLY A 224 5.56 1.47 7.80
C GLY A 224 4.56 0.62 6.99
N GLY A 225 3.84 -0.28 7.66
CA GLY A 225 2.78 -1.12 7.08
C GLY A 225 1.54 -0.33 6.65
N LEU A 226 0.62 -1.01 5.94
CA LEU A 226 -0.70 -0.44 5.62
C LEU A 226 -1.56 -0.32 6.88
N ILE A 227 -2.40 0.71 6.90
CA ILE A 227 -3.38 0.95 7.95
C ILE A 227 -4.74 1.20 7.31
N TYR A 228 -5.80 0.76 7.96
CA TYR A 228 -7.17 0.80 7.43
C TYR A 228 -8.05 1.63 8.35
N LEU A 229 -8.90 2.49 7.81
CA LEU A 229 -9.79 3.29 8.64
C LEU A 229 -10.97 2.45 9.12
N GLN A 230 -11.29 2.48 10.41
CA GLN A 230 -12.46 1.81 10.96
C GLN A 230 -13.75 2.23 10.21
N ASP A 231 -14.53 1.23 9.79
CA ASP A 231 -15.74 1.37 8.96
C ASP A 231 -15.51 2.15 7.64
N GLY A 232 -14.26 2.18 7.16
CA GLY A 232 -13.83 3.04 6.06
C GLY A 232 -14.48 2.74 4.71
N GLU A 233 -14.90 1.50 4.46
CA GLU A 233 -15.64 1.12 3.23
C GLU A 233 -16.93 1.94 3.06
N GLY A 234 -17.74 2.04 4.13
CA GLY A 234 -19.00 2.78 4.07
C GLY A 234 -18.76 4.27 3.80
N LEU A 235 -17.76 4.86 4.49
CA LEU A 235 -17.39 6.26 4.29
C LEU A 235 -16.83 6.53 2.88
N GLY A 236 -15.99 5.63 2.36
CA GLY A 236 -15.46 5.74 1.01
C GLY A 236 -16.55 5.68 -0.06
N ALA A 237 -17.53 4.79 0.13
CA ALA A 237 -18.69 4.67 -0.76
C ALA A 237 -19.59 5.91 -0.69
N GLU A 238 -19.82 6.47 0.49
CA GLU A 238 -20.55 7.74 0.67
C GLU A 238 -19.85 8.90 -0.03
N MET A 239 -18.52 8.99 0.10
CA MET A 239 -17.72 10.02 -0.58
C MET A 239 -17.85 9.90 -2.10
N GLU A 240 -17.64 8.71 -2.68
CA GLU A 240 -17.79 8.48 -4.12
C GLU A 240 -19.20 8.84 -4.61
N ALA A 241 -20.25 8.46 -3.86
CA ALA A 241 -21.62 8.80 -4.20
C ALA A 241 -21.89 10.32 -4.17
N GLU A 242 -21.37 11.02 -3.16
CA GLU A 242 -21.48 12.49 -3.06
C GLU A 242 -20.80 13.18 -4.24
N PHE A 243 -19.60 12.73 -4.62
CA PHE A 243 -18.90 13.27 -5.77
C PHE A 243 -19.65 13.01 -7.08
N ALA A 244 -20.17 11.80 -7.29
CA ALA A 244 -20.97 11.47 -8.47
C ALA A 244 -22.22 12.37 -8.57
N ALA A 245 -22.95 12.54 -7.46
CA ALA A 245 -24.12 13.41 -7.40
C ALA A 245 -23.79 14.88 -7.69
N ARG A 246 -22.65 15.38 -7.20
CA ARG A 246 -22.19 16.74 -7.51
C ARG A 246 -21.84 16.92 -8.97
N ALA A 247 -21.13 15.97 -9.58
CA ALA A 247 -20.78 16.03 -10.99
C ALA A 247 -22.02 16.02 -11.90
N GLU A 248 -23.03 15.20 -11.55
CA GLU A 248 -24.33 15.19 -12.24
C GLU A 248 -25.06 16.53 -12.10
N ALA A 249 -25.08 17.11 -10.90
CA ALA A 249 -25.70 18.42 -10.64
C ALA A 249 -25.00 19.58 -11.38
N GLU A 250 -23.69 19.47 -11.59
CA GLU A 250 -22.89 20.41 -12.37
C GLU A 250 -23.01 20.17 -13.90
N GLY A 251 -23.78 19.14 -14.31
CA GLY A 251 -24.03 18.82 -15.71
C GLY A 251 -22.81 18.25 -16.44
N MET A 252 -21.84 17.71 -15.69
CA MET A 252 -20.63 17.12 -16.26
C MET A 252 -20.99 15.82 -16.97
N SER A 253 -20.42 15.58 -18.16
CA SER A 253 -20.45 14.24 -18.75
C SER A 253 -19.70 13.25 -17.85
N ASP A 254 -20.00 11.95 -17.99
CA ASP A 254 -19.28 10.87 -17.30
C ASP A 254 -17.75 10.99 -17.40
N GLU A 255 -17.24 11.42 -18.56
CA GLU A 255 -15.81 11.59 -18.80
C GLU A 255 -15.25 12.84 -18.11
N GLU A 256 -15.98 13.95 -18.13
CA GLU A 256 -15.62 15.18 -17.42
C GLU A 256 -15.69 15.00 -15.90
N ALA A 257 -16.71 14.30 -15.39
CA ALA A 257 -16.85 13.96 -13.99
C ALA A 257 -15.64 13.16 -13.50
N ARG A 258 -15.25 12.11 -14.24
CA ARG A 258 -14.08 11.27 -13.91
C ARG A 258 -12.76 12.05 -13.97
N ASN A 259 -12.60 12.95 -14.93
CA ASN A 259 -11.38 13.76 -15.08
C ASN A 259 -11.30 14.92 -14.09
N ALA A 260 -12.41 15.63 -13.82
CA ALA A 260 -12.50 16.71 -12.85
C ALA A 260 -12.34 16.22 -11.42
N PHE A 261 -12.79 15.00 -11.14
CA PHE A 261 -12.51 14.32 -9.90
C PHE A 261 -10.99 14.21 -9.66
N ASN A 262 -10.24 13.71 -10.65
CA ASN A 262 -8.78 13.57 -10.55
C ASN A 262 -8.05 14.92 -10.41
N ALA A 263 -8.71 16.03 -10.76
CA ALA A 263 -8.20 17.39 -10.58
C ALA A 263 -8.56 18.02 -9.22
N ASN A 264 -9.66 17.58 -8.59
CA ASN A 264 -10.19 18.12 -7.32
C ASN A 264 -9.80 17.30 -6.08
N MET A 265 -9.50 16.00 -6.21
CA MET A 265 -8.58 15.37 -5.25
C MET A 265 -7.20 16.02 -5.43
N MET A 266 -6.36 15.99 -4.40
CA MET A 266 -4.94 16.36 -4.56
C MET A 266 -4.44 15.75 -5.87
N SER A 267 -3.62 16.45 -6.66
CA SER A 267 -3.21 16.00 -8.01
C SER A 267 -2.57 14.59 -8.09
N THR A 268 -2.43 13.94 -6.93
CA THR A 268 -1.97 12.60 -6.58
C THR A 268 -3.09 11.54 -6.41
N GLY A 269 -4.38 11.89 -6.35
CA GLY A 269 -5.51 10.98 -6.12
C GLY A 269 -5.82 10.64 -4.65
N PHE A 270 -5.29 11.43 -3.70
CA PHE A 270 -5.50 11.26 -2.27
C PHE A 270 -6.64 12.12 -1.71
N LEU A 271 -7.36 11.56 -0.73
CA LEU A 271 -8.38 12.28 0.07
C LEU A 271 -7.73 13.28 1.03
N CYS A 272 -6.59 12.91 1.60
CA CYS A 272 -5.83 13.70 2.55
C CYS A 272 -4.40 13.18 2.63
N GLU A 273 -3.42 14.07 2.82
CA GLU A 273 -2.03 13.66 3.04
C GLU A 273 -1.81 13.08 4.46
N GLY A 274 -2.61 13.53 5.44
CA GLY A 274 -2.44 13.26 6.86
C GLY A 274 -3.47 12.27 7.44
N PRO A 275 -3.06 11.03 7.74
CA PRO A 275 -3.96 10.07 8.39
C PRO A 275 -4.46 10.50 9.77
N ALA A 276 -3.65 11.19 10.59
CA ALA A 276 -4.06 11.55 11.94
C ALA A 276 -5.22 12.55 11.92
N GLU A 277 -5.08 13.63 11.14
CA GLU A 277 -6.14 14.60 10.90
C GLU A 277 -7.40 13.94 10.34
N PHE A 278 -7.25 13.05 9.36
CA PHE A 278 -8.39 12.36 8.75
C PHE A 278 -9.15 11.49 9.74
N GLY A 279 -8.45 10.67 10.54
CA GLY A 279 -9.06 9.85 11.58
C GLY A 279 -9.81 10.70 12.62
N ARG A 280 -9.18 11.78 13.08
CA ARG A 280 -9.78 12.74 14.03
C ARG A 280 -11.01 13.43 13.47
N ARG A 281 -10.96 13.87 12.21
CA ARG A 281 -12.06 14.55 11.52
C ARG A 281 -13.33 13.69 11.46
N TYR A 282 -13.18 12.39 11.20
CA TYR A 282 -14.30 11.46 11.12
C TYR A 282 -14.56 10.69 12.41
N GLY A 283 -13.80 10.95 13.49
CA GLY A 283 -13.94 10.27 14.77
C GLY A 283 -13.70 8.76 14.70
N ARG A 284 -12.79 8.32 13.82
CA ARG A 284 -12.53 6.90 13.52
C ARG A 284 -11.09 6.52 13.84
N LYS A 285 -10.90 5.28 14.25
CA LYS A 285 -9.58 4.72 14.52
C LYS A 285 -8.91 4.18 13.26
N TRP A 286 -7.59 4.14 13.28
CA TRP A 286 -6.77 3.40 12.33
C TRP A 286 -6.52 1.99 12.82
N LEU A 287 -6.90 1.02 12.00
CA LEU A 287 -6.66 -0.40 12.22
C LEU A 287 -5.25 -0.75 11.71
N VAL A 288 -4.44 -1.32 12.59
CA VAL A 288 -3.00 -1.56 12.36
C VAL A 288 -2.63 -3.01 12.70
N THR A 289 -1.53 -3.52 12.14
CA THR A 289 -0.95 -4.81 12.54
C THR A 289 0.52 -4.88 12.17
N ALA A 290 1.27 -5.78 12.82
CA ALA A 290 2.49 -6.32 12.25
C ALA A 290 2.13 -7.35 11.18
N TYR A 291 2.96 -7.45 10.15
CA TYR A 291 2.80 -8.38 9.05
C TYR A 291 3.97 -9.36 8.99
N GLU A 292 3.68 -10.55 8.49
CA GLU A 292 4.67 -11.60 8.26
C GLU A 292 4.68 -11.98 6.78
N ALA A 293 5.86 -12.36 6.26
CA ALA A 293 5.95 -12.91 4.91
C ALA A 293 5.05 -14.15 4.79
N GLY A 294 4.10 -14.07 3.85
CA GLY A 294 3.03 -15.05 3.66
C GLY A 294 1.63 -14.49 3.89
N ASP A 295 1.52 -13.38 4.62
CA ASP A 295 0.25 -12.69 4.83
C ASP A 295 -0.27 -12.04 3.55
N VAL A 296 -1.59 -11.85 3.48
CA VAL A 296 -2.26 -11.07 2.44
C VAL A 296 -3.40 -10.28 3.08
N VAL A 297 -3.51 -9.00 2.78
CA VAL A 297 -4.69 -8.21 3.13
C VAL A 297 -5.53 -7.97 1.89
N PHE A 298 -6.74 -8.52 1.89
CA PHE A 298 -7.74 -8.19 0.90
C PHE A 298 -8.54 -6.98 1.34
N HIS A 299 -8.88 -6.08 0.43
CA HIS A 299 -9.79 -4.97 0.70
C HIS A 299 -10.64 -4.59 -0.51
N THR A 300 -11.80 -4.00 -0.22
CA THR A 300 -12.75 -3.49 -1.21
C THR A 300 -12.24 -2.21 -1.85
N ALA A 301 -12.79 -1.87 -3.02
CA ALA A 301 -12.37 -0.69 -3.77
C ALA A 301 -12.61 0.64 -3.01
N HIS A 302 -13.60 0.73 -2.10
CA HIS A 302 -13.82 1.94 -1.29
C HIS A 302 -13.17 1.90 0.09
N MET A 303 -12.45 0.83 0.43
CA MET A 303 -11.84 0.71 1.74
C MET A 303 -10.80 1.82 1.93
N ILE A 304 -11.08 2.77 2.83
CA ILE A 304 -10.13 3.85 3.12
C ILE A 304 -8.92 3.29 3.85
N HIS A 305 -7.75 3.55 3.29
CA HIS A 305 -6.48 3.10 3.82
C HIS A 305 -5.35 4.11 3.58
N ALA A 306 -4.25 3.92 4.28
CA ALA A 306 -3.03 4.71 4.21
C ALA A 306 -1.83 3.84 4.62
N SER A 307 -0.66 4.45 4.81
CA SER A 307 0.48 3.76 5.43
C SER A 307 1.15 4.61 6.52
N THR A 308 1.80 3.95 7.46
CA THR A 308 2.65 4.61 8.46
C THR A 308 4.05 4.90 7.88
N LYS A 309 4.77 5.81 8.53
CA LYS A 309 6.20 6.02 8.27
C LYS A 309 6.98 4.78 8.69
N ASN A 310 8.07 4.51 7.99
CA ASN A 310 8.96 3.41 8.35
C ASN A 310 10.01 3.91 9.36
N LEU A 311 9.87 3.46 10.60
CA LEU A 311 10.80 3.72 11.71
C LEU A 311 11.32 2.40 12.28
N ASP A 312 11.46 1.37 11.43
CA ASP A 312 11.96 0.06 11.83
C ASP A 312 13.34 0.21 12.51
N PRO A 313 13.51 -0.28 13.76
CA PRO A 313 14.73 -0.06 14.53
C PRO A 313 15.94 -0.82 13.98
N GLU A 314 15.74 -1.84 13.16
CA GLU A 314 16.80 -2.58 12.47
C GLU A 314 17.13 -1.98 11.10
N GLY A 315 16.42 -0.92 10.68
CA GLY A 315 16.60 -0.28 9.39
C GLY A 315 16.08 -1.11 8.23
N ARG A 316 15.06 -1.95 8.43
CA ARG A 316 14.47 -2.75 7.34
C ARG A 316 13.66 -1.89 6.39
N VAL A 317 13.91 -2.01 5.09
CA VAL A 317 13.06 -1.45 4.04
C VAL A 317 11.77 -2.28 3.96
N ARG A 318 10.62 -1.62 4.14
CA ARG A 318 9.31 -2.22 3.89
C ARG A 318 9.13 -2.39 2.39
N LEU A 319 8.72 -3.56 1.96
CA LEU A 319 8.36 -3.86 0.59
C LEU A 319 6.99 -4.53 0.58
N GLY A 320 6.12 -4.11 -0.32
CA GLY A 320 4.85 -4.78 -0.55
C GLY A 320 4.40 -4.62 -1.99
N THR A 321 3.54 -5.52 -2.44
CA THR A 321 2.91 -5.42 -3.76
C THR A 321 1.40 -5.32 -3.64
N ASP A 322 0.83 -4.39 -4.41
CA ASP A 322 -0.61 -4.27 -4.60
C ASP A 322 -1.03 -5.02 -5.88
N LEU A 323 -1.76 -6.12 -5.70
CA LEU A 323 -2.29 -6.95 -6.76
C LEU A 323 -3.81 -6.74 -6.87
N ARG A 324 -4.34 -6.61 -8.09
CA ARG A 324 -5.78 -6.43 -8.30
C ARG A 324 -6.34 -7.59 -9.11
N PHE A 325 -7.54 -8.01 -8.74
CA PHE A 325 -8.28 -9.07 -9.41
C PHE A 325 -9.64 -8.57 -9.83
N VAL A 326 -10.08 -8.97 -11.01
CA VAL A 326 -11.39 -8.60 -11.55
C VAL A 326 -12.19 -9.77 -12.07
N ASP A 327 -13.51 -9.64 -12.06
CA ASP A 327 -14.40 -10.47 -12.85
C ASP A 327 -14.41 -9.97 -14.30
N LYS A 328 -13.66 -10.65 -15.19
CA LYS A 328 -13.52 -10.24 -16.58
C LYS A 328 -14.82 -10.35 -17.40
N SER A 329 -15.87 -10.96 -16.86
CA SER A 329 -17.21 -11.00 -17.47
C SER A 329 -18.03 -9.75 -17.20
N ARG A 330 -17.55 -8.85 -16.32
CA ARG A 330 -18.18 -7.57 -15.96
C ARG A 330 -17.32 -6.39 -16.43
N PRO A 331 -17.88 -5.17 -16.53
CA PRO A 331 -17.10 -3.97 -16.83
C PRO A 331 -16.01 -3.74 -15.78
N TRP A 332 -14.77 -3.58 -16.25
CA TRP A 332 -13.60 -3.26 -15.43
C TRP A 332 -12.69 -2.27 -16.16
N ASP A 333 -11.81 -1.59 -15.43
CA ASP A 333 -10.94 -0.54 -15.98
C ASP A 333 -9.76 -1.13 -16.78
N THR A 334 -9.96 -1.35 -18.08
CA THR A 334 -8.95 -1.96 -18.97
C THR A 334 -7.70 -1.12 -19.17
N ARG A 335 -7.69 0.16 -18.76
CA ARG A 335 -6.47 0.99 -18.74
C ARG A 335 -5.42 0.42 -17.79
N TRP A 336 -5.83 -0.39 -16.82
CA TRP A 336 -4.95 -1.11 -15.90
C TRP A 336 -4.39 -2.43 -16.49
N ASP A 337 -4.71 -2.78 -17.74
CA ASP A 337 -4.19 -3.99 -18.40
C ASP A 337 -2.80 -3.79 -19.05
N VAL A 338 -1.99 -2.91 -18.48
CA VAL A 338 -0.62 -2.62 -18.94
C VAL A 338 0.32 -2.61 -17.74
N HIS A 339 1.61 -2.84 -17.95
CA HIS A 339 2.57 -2.71 -16.85
C HIS A 339 2.69 -1.27 -16.38
N TYR A 340 3.01 -1.09 -15.10
CA TYR A 340 3.23 0.23 -14.51
C TYR A 340 4.36 0.97 -15.23
N SER A 341 4.16 2.27 -15.47
CA SER A 341 5.20 3.17 -15.97
C SER A 341 5.06 4.55 -15.34
N PHE A 342 6.16 5.31 -15.28
CA PHE A 342 6.09 6.67 -14.72
C PHE A 342 5.32 7.61 -15.64
N ASN A 343 4.48 8.47 -15.04
CA ASN A 343 3.73 9.55 -15.72
C ASN A 343 2.77 9.07 -16.82
N ASP A 344 2.25 7.84 -16.75
CA ASP A 344 1.27 7.32 -17.71
C ASP A 344 -0.17 7.80 -17.47
N GLY A 345 -0.36 8.70 -16.50
CA GLY A 345 -1.64 9.35 -16.23
C GLY A 345 -2.62 8.51 -15.39
N LEU A 346 -2.15 7.42 -14.77
CA LEU A 346 -2.92 6.54 -13.89
C LEU A 346 -2.35 6.41 -12.48
#